data_AF-A0A9E1S8L5-F1
#
_entry.id   AF-A0A9E1S8L5-F1
#
_cell.length_a   1.000
_cell.length_b   1.000
_cell.length_c   1.000
_cell.angle_alpha   90.00
_cell.angle_beta   90.00
_cell.angle_gamma   90.00
#
_symmetry.space_group_name_H-M   'P 1'
#
loop_
_entity.id
_entity.type
_entity.pdbx_description
1 polymer ?
#
loop_
_entity_poly.entity_id
_entity_poly.type
_entity_poly.pdbx_seq_one_letter_code
_entity_poly.pdbx_strand_id
1 'polypeptide(L)'
;MFRFLMQAFSGKKLDVRVPHTKGLPLTDENKFGEEAESSQWIGVDLDGTLAEAVPWQGFEHIGKPVPNMMKRLKIWIEMGYRVKIVTARAQDPEKAIPPIRKWLQKQGLPDLEITNAKDMDMIELWDDRCVQVIPNTGNPVGPASDPYRNKS
;
A
#
# COMPACT_ATOMS: atom_id res chain seq x y z
N MET A 1 -9.24 6.82 -25.33
CA MET A 1 -10.42 6.91 -24.43
C MET A 1 -11.54 5.92 -24.79
N PHE A 2 -11.34 4.94 -25.69
CA PHE A 2 -12.44 4.10 -26.21
C PHE A 2 -12.17 2.58 -26.24
N ARG A 3 -11.21 2.07 -25.44
CA ARG A 3 -10.91 0.62 -25.38
C ARG A 3 -11.18 -0.06 -24.03
N PHE A 4 -11.56 0.71 -23.02
CA PHE A 4 -11.82 0.21 -21.65
C PHE A 4 -13.31 -0.04 -21.36
N LEU A 5 -14.23 0.38 -22.24
CA LEU A 5 -15.67 0.28 -21.97
C LEU A 5 -16.30 -1.09 -22.27
N MET A 6 -15.59 -2.02 -22.93
CA MET A 6 -16.17 -3.29 -23.39
C MET A 6 -15.86 -4.51 -22.52
N GLN A 7 -15.09 -4.37 -21.43
CA GLN A 7 -14.84 -5.49 -20.50
C GLN A 7 -15.77 -5.53 -19.29
N ALA A 8 -16.69 -4.56 -19.14
CA ALA A 8 -17.62 -4.49 -18.01
C ALA A 8 -18.78 -5.52 -18.07
N PHE A 9 -18.89 -6.33 -19.13
CA PHE A 9 -20.02 -7.27 -19.31
C PHE A 9 -19.67 -8.75 -19.25
N SER A 10 -18.44 -9.11 -18.88
CA SER A 10 -18.12 -10.48 -18.51
C SER A 10 -17.96 -10.52 -17.00
N GLY A 11 -18.86 -11.21 -16.28
CA GLY A 11 -18.81 -11.39 -14.83
C GLY A 11 -17.60 -12.17 -14.31
N LYS A 12 -16.50 -12.23 -15.06
CA LYS A 12 -15.21 -12.72 -14.60
C LYS A 12 -14.47 -11.55 -13.95
N LYS A 13 -14.29 -11.61 -12.63
CA LYS A 13 -13.24 -10.82 -11.96
C LYS A 13 -11.96 -10.98 -12.79
N LEU A 14 -11.37 -9.85 -13.19
CA LEU A 14 -10.03 -9.87 -13.77
C LEU A 14 -9.11 -10.46 -12.70
N ASP A 15 -8.54 -11.63 -13.00
CA ASP A 15 -7.48 -12.21 -12.19
C ASP A 15 -6.20 -11.45 -12.53
N VAL A 16 -5.99 -10.33 -11.83
CA VAL A 16 -4.83 -9.49 -12.07
C VAL A 16 -3.69 -10.03 -11.21
N ARG A 17 -2.79 -10.78 -11.84
CA ARG A 17 -1.49 -11.15 -11.27
C ARG A 17 -0.71 -9.88 -10.98
N VAL A 18 -0.15 -9.76 -9.78
CA VAL A 18 0.68 -8.59 -9.46
C VAL A 18 1.88 -8.60 -10.38
N PRO A 19 2.16 -7.52 -11.14
CA PRO A 19 3.28 -7.52 -12.05
C PRO A 19 4.54 -7.80 -11.24
N HIS A 20 5.14 -8.97 -11.51
CA HIS A 20 6.29 -9.52 -10.83
C HIS A 20 7.30 -8.42 -10.47
N THR A 21 7.63 -8.32 -9.18
CA THR A 21 8.88 -7.73 -8.73
C THR A 21 10.02 -8.59 -9.26
N LYS A 22 10.42 -8.36 -10.52
CA LYS A 22 11.63 -8.94 -11.07
C LYS A 22 12.83 -8.45 -10.27
N GLY A 23 13.67 -9.36 -9.80
CA GLY A 23 14.97 -9.01 -9.18
C GLY A 23 15.13 -9.34 -7.70
N LEU A 24 14.23 -10.11 -7.08
CA LEU A 24 14.49 -10.76 -5.79
C LEU A 24 14.53 -12.29 -6.00
N PRO A 25 15.54 -13.01 -5.47
CA PRO A 25 15.60 -14.47 -5.58
C PRO A 25 14.35 -15.19 -5.04
N LEU A 26 13.62 -14.54 -4.13
CA LEU A 26 12.35 -15.01 -3.55
C LEU A 26 11.15 -14.94 -4.52
N THR A 27 11.19 -14.06 -5.53
CA THR A 27 10.08 -13.82 -6.47
C THR A 27 10.41 -14.24 -7.90
N ASP A 28 11.71 -14.37 -8.26
CA ASP A 28 12.16 -14.78 -9.59
C ASP A 28 12.18 -16.31 -9.77
N GLU A 29 12.33 -17.05 -8.68
CA GLU A 29 12.14 -18.49 -8.70
C GLU A 29 10.67 -18.74 -8.39
N ASN A 30 9.90 -19.19 -9.39
CA ASN A 30 8.52 -19.70 -9.28
C ASN A 30 8.47 -20.95 -8.35
N LYS A 31 8.97 -20.81 -7.12
CA LYS A 31 9.18 -21.86 -6.12
C LYS A 31 7.91 -22.16 -5.35
N PHE A 32 6.95 -21.25 -5.35
CA PHE A 32 5.69 -21.40 -4.67
C PHE A 32 4.58 -21.30 -5.73
N GLY A 33 3.73 -22.33 -5.84
CA GLY A 33 2.68 -22.42 -6.87
C GLY A 33 1.62 -21.32 -6.76
N GLU A 34 0.57 -21.39 -7.59
CA GLU A 34 -0.48 -20.35 -7.70
C GLU A 34 -1.07 -19.87 -6.37
N GLU A 35 -1.12 -20.72 -5.33
CA GLU A 35 -1.57 -20.33 -3.99
C GLU A 35 -0.71 -19.25 -3.33
N ALA A 36 0.60 -19.24 -3.56
CA ALA A 36 1.51 -18.26 -2.97
C ALA A 36 1.56 -16.92 -3.71
N GLU A 37 1.07 -16.85 -4.95
CA GLU A 37 0.86 -15.56 -5.61
C GLU A 37 -0.41 -14.88 -5.06
N SER A 38 -1.41 -15.66 -4.62
CA SER A 38 -2.66 -15.12 -4.07
C SER A 38 -2.51 -14.51 -2.67
N SER A 39 -1.47 -14.88 -1.92
CA SER A 39 -1.16 -14.30 -0.61
C SER A 39 -0.49 -12.93 -0.72
N GLN A 40 0.13 -12.61 -1.88
CA GLN A 40 0.89 -11.39 -2.08
C GLN A 40 0.05 -10.13 -1.89
N TRP A 41 0.66 -9.09 -1.32
CA TRP A 41 -0.04 -7.85 -1.03
C TRP A 41 0.83 -6.60 -1.17
N ILE A 42 0.14 -5.49 -1.44
CA ILE A 42 0.72 -4.14 -1.51
C ILE A 42 0.51 -3.47 -0.15
N GLY A 43 1.60 -2.98 0.46
CA GLY A 43 1.56 -2.17 1.66
C GLY A 43 1.41 -0.69 1.33
N VAL A 44 0.49 -0.01 2.00
CA VAL A 44 0.27 1.44 1.85
C VAL A 44 0.32 2.11 3.21
N ASP A 45 1.24 3.04 3.39
CA ASP A 45 1.29 3.87 4.59
C ASP A 45 0.09 4.81 4.73
N LEU A 46 -0.21 5.18 5.97
CA LEU A 46 -1.28 6.09 6.31
C LEU A 46 -0.82 7.56 6.27
N ASP A 47 0.06 7.99 7.17
CA ASP A 47 0.32 9.41 7.45
C ASP A 47 1.41 10.01 6.57
N GLY A 48 1.03 10.86 5.63
CA GLY A 48 1.92 11.38 4.60
C GLY A 48 1.74 10.67 3.27
N THR A 49 1.08 9.50 3.28
CA THR A 49 0.89 8.64 2.11
C THR A 49 -0.58 8.56 1.67
N LEU A 50 -1.44 7.85 2.40
CA LEU A 50 -2.87 7.75 2.09
C LEU A 50 -3.67 8.92 2.65
N ALA A 51 -3.22 9.48 3.77
CA ALA A 51 -3.75 10.67 4.43
C ALA A 51 -2.67 11.76 4.52
N GLU A 52 -3.07 13.02 4.46
CA GLU A 52 -2.16 14.16 4.62
C GLU A 52 -1.47 14.11 5.99
N ALA A 53 -0.14 14.30 6.00
CA ALA A 53 0.61 14.43 7.24
C ALA A 53 0.24 15.74 7.96
N VAL A 54 -0.25 15.62 9.18
CA VAL A 54 -0.63 16.73 10.07
C VAL A 54 0.04 16.55 11.43
N PRO A 55 0.22 17.61 12.24
CA PRO A 55 0.74 17.48 13.59
C PRO A 55 -0.04 16.46 14.42
N TRP A 56 0.68 15.67 15.22
CA TRP A 56 0.10 14.64 16.06
C TRP A 56 -0.93 15.22 17.04
N GLN A 57 -2.14 14.67 17.02
CA GLN A 57 -3.27 15.08 17.86
C GLN A 57 -3.93 13.87 18.55
N GLY A 58 -3.27 12.71 18.56
CA GLY A 58 -3.82 11.46 19.06
C GLY A 58 -4.36 10.53 17.95
N PHE A 59 -4.68 9.29 18.33
CA PHE A 59 -5.06 8.22 17.40
C PHE A 59 -6.33 8.52 16.60
N GLU A 60 -7.28 9.27 17.18
CA GLU A 60 -8.56 9.64 16.56
C GLU A 60 -8.40 10.64 15.40
N HIS A 61 -7.28 11.37 15.34
CA HIS A 61 -7.06 12.38 14.31
C HIS A 61 -6.24 11.81 13.15
N ILE A 62 -6.88 11.65 12.00
CA ILE A 62 -6.24 11.26 10.74
C ILE A 62 -6.49 12.37 9.72
N GLY A 63 -5.45 12.72 8.94
CA GLY A 63 -5.51 13.78 7.95
C GLY A 63 -6.56 13.56 6.84
N LYS A 64 -6.70 14.56 5.96
CA LYS A 64 -7.55 14.44 4.77
C LYS A 64 -6.97 13.39 3.83
N PRO A 65 -7.78 12.69 3.01
CA PRO A 65 -7.26 11.72 2.06
C PRO A 65 -6.38 12.42 1.01
N VAL A 66 -5.24 11.81 0.66
CA VAL A 66 -4.41 12.25 -0.47
C VAL A 66 -5.09 11.79 -1.76
N PRO A 67 -5.60 12.68 -2.62
CA PRO A 67 -6.50 12.29 -3.72
C PRO A 67 -5.88 11.30 -4.72
N ASN A 68 -4.62 11.51 -5.08
CA ASN A 68 -3.92 10.66 -6.03
C ASN A 68 -3.65 9.26 -5.46
N MET A 69 -3.30 9.16 -4.18
CA MET A 69 -3.06 7.88 -3.53
C MET A 69 -4.37 7.12 -3.31
N MET A 70 -5.44 7.82 -2.93
CA MET A 70 -6.79 7.25 -2.79
C MET A 70 -7.29 6.68 -4.12
N LYS A 71 -7.10 7.41 -5.24
CA LYS A 71 -7.45 6.93 -6.57
C LYS A 71 -6.68 5.66 -6.93
N ARG A 72 -5.38 5.63 -6.66
CA ARG A 72 -4.50 4.48 -6.91
C ARG A 72 -4.95 3.25 -6.11
N LEU A 73 -5.19 3.42 -4.81
CA LEU A 73 -5.68 2.38 -3.91
C LEU A 73 -6.99 1.76 -4.41
N LYS A 74 -7.97 2.59 -4.82
CA LYS A 74 -9.26 2.12 -5.33
C LYS A 74 -9.12 1.32 -6.62
N ILE A 75 -8.27 1.77 -7.54
CA ILE A 75 -7.96 1.02 -8.77
C ILE A 75 -7.36 -0.34 -8.42
N TRP A 76 -6.44 -0.43 -7.45
CA TRP A 76 -5.87 -1.71 -7.06
C TRP A 76 -6.91 -2.69 -6.51
N ILE A 77 -7.79 -2.19 -5.65
CA ILE A 77 -8.88 -3.00 -5.07
C ILE A 77 -9.84 -3.48 -6.17
N GLU A 78 -10.20 -2.61 -7.13
CA GLU A 78 -11.06 -2.96 -8.28
C GLU A 78 -10.42 -4.02 -9.17
N MET A 79 -9.09 -3.96 -9.34
CA MET A 79 -8.29 -4.95 -10.07
C MET A 79 -8.12 -6.27 -9.29
N GLY A 80 -8.59 -6.36 -8.04
CA GLY A 80 -8.50 -7.58 -7.23
C GLY A 80 -7.19 -7.75 -6.46
N TYR A 81 -6.33 -6.74 -6.41
CA TYR A 81 -5.13 -6.80 -5.59
C TYR A 81 -5.45 -6.77 -4.10
N ARG A 82 -4.73 -7.58 -3.31
CA ARG A 82 -4.75 -7.48 -1.85
C ARG A 82 -3.92 -6.28 -1.42
N VAL A 83 -4.53 -5.38 -0.67
CA VAL A 83 -3.87 -4.17 -0.15
C VAL A 83 -4.03 -4.13 1.37
N LYS A 84 -2.94 -3.83 2.08
CA LYS A 84 -2.96 -3.62 3.53
C LYS A 84 -2.50 -2.21 3.86
N ILE A 85 -3.05 -1.65 4.92
CA ILE A 85 -2.53 -0.41 5.50
C ILE A 85 -1.35 -0.77 6.41
N VAL A 86 -0.18 -0.20 6.12
CA VAL A 86 1.05 -0.42 6.89
C VAL A 86 1.42 0.87 7.60
N THR A 87 1.19 0.99 8.91
CA THR A 87 1.41 2.27 9.60
C THR A 87 2.04 2.09 10.97
N ALA A 88 2.95 3.00 11.32
CA ALA A 88 3.56 3.06 12.65
C ALA A 88 2.52 3.23 13.77
N ARG A 89 1.34 3.83 13.48
CA ARG A 89 0.26 3.93 14.47
C ARG A 89 -0.15 2.57 15.02
N ALA A 90 -0.13 1.53 14.17
CA ALA A 90 -0.52 0.17 14.56
C ALA A 90 0.50 -0.54 15.48
N GLN A 91 1.56 0.15 15.92
CA GLN A 91 2.36 -0.29 17.06
C GLN A 91 1.53 -0.41 18.35
N ASP A 92 0.48 0.42 18.49
CA ASP A 92 -0.55 0.28 19.52
C ASP A 92 -1.89 -0.07 18.85
N PRO A 93 -2.10 -1.35 18.49
CA PRO A 93 -3.22 -1.75 17.63
C PRO A 93 -4.58 -1.51 18.29
N GLU A 94 -4.68 -1.65 19.61
CA GLU A 94 -5.92 -1.43 20.37
C GLU A 94 -6.40 0.02 20.25
N LYS A 95 -5.47 0.98 20.25
CA LYS A 95 -5.80 2.41 20.10
C LYS A 95 -5.89 2.85 18.64
N ALA A 96 -5.09 2.27 17.76
CA ALA A 96 -4.95 2.75 16.38
C ALA A 96 -5.95 2.12 15.40
N ILE A 97 -6.20 0.81 15.48
CA ILE A 97 -7.01 0.11 14.48
C ILE A 97 -8.45 0.63 14.43
N PRO A 98 -9.15 0.88 15.55
CA PRO A 98 -10.53 1.38 15.51
C PRO A 98 -10.70 2.73 14.76
N PRO A 99 -9.94 3.81 15.05
CA PRO A 99 -10.07 5.06 14.32
C PRO A 99 -9.62 4.97 12.86
N ILE A 100 -8.59 4.17 12.56
CA ILE A 100 -8.15 3.94 11.18
C ILE A 100 -9.26 3.26 10.38
N ARG A 101 -9.85 2.17 10.89
CA ARG A 101 -10.96 1.48 10.22
C ARG A 101 -12.14 2.42 9.97
N LYS A 102 -12.52 3.22 10.97
CA LYS A 102 -13.58 4.23 10.84
C LYS A 102 -13.26 5.26 9.76
N TRP A 103 -12.01 5.71 9.68
CA TRP A 103 -11.57 6.64 8.65
C TRP A 103 -11.61 6.00 7.25
N LEU A 104 -11.12 4.78 7.08
CA LEU A 104 -11.16 4.04 5.81
C LEU A 104 -12.61 3.86 5.32
N GLN A 105 -13.52 3.45 6.21
CA GLN A 105 -14.95 3.31 5.91
C GLN A 105 -15.56 4.64 5.44
N LYS A 106 -15.20 5.76 6.10
CA LYS A 106 -15.65 7.11 5.69
C LYS A 106 -15.17 7.49 4.28
N GLN A 107 -14.04 6.96 3.81
CA GLN A 107 -13.54 7.16 2.44
C GLN A 107 -14.17 6.22 1.41
N GLY A 108 -15.09 5.34 1.83
CA GLY A 108 -15.73 4.33 0.99
C GLY A 108 -14.78 3.20 0.60
N LEU A 109 -13.83 2.85 1.46
CA LEU A 109 -12.95 1.70 1.29
C LEU A 109 -13.54 0.47 1.99
N PRO A 110 -13.26 -0.76 1.49
CA PRO A 110 -13.61 -1.99 2.19
C PRO A 110 -12.82 -2.12 3.51
N ASP A 111 -13.15 -3.14 4.30
CA ASP A 111 -12.36 -3.46 5.50
C ASP A 111 -11.00 -4.03 5.07
N LEU A 112 -9.98 -3.18 5.09
CA LEU A 112 -8.60 -3.53 4.77
C LEU A 112 -7.89 -4.02 6.04
N GLU A 113 -6.97 -4.96 5.88
CA GLU A 113 -6.05 -5.33 6.95
C GLU A 113 -5.15 -4.14 7.32
N ILE A 114 -4.90 -3.95 8.61
CA ILE A 114 -4.05 -2.87 9.15
C ILE A 114 -2.94 -3.53 9.97
N THR A 115 -1.69 -3.18 9.70
CA THR A 115 -0.50 -3.76 10.34
C THR A 115 0.59 -2.70 10.51
N ASN A 116 1.56 -2.94 11.41
CA ASN A 116 2.82 -2.20 11.48
C ASN A 116 4.03 -3.03 11.03
N ALA A 117 3.80 -4.27 10.59
CA ALA A 117 4.85 -5.23 10.24
C ALA A 117 4.73 -5.69 8.79
N LYS A 118 5.88 -5.89 8.14
CA LYS A 118 5.97 -6.62 6.87
C LYS A 118 6.02 -8.12 7.11
N ASP A 119 5.58 -8.87 6.13
CA ASP A 119 5.76 -10.33 6.05
C ASP A 119 6.44 -10.70 4.71
N MET A 120 6.53 -11.99 4.43
CA MET A 120 7.16 -12.51 3.20
C MET A 120 6.30 -12.28 1.94
N ASP A 121 5.00 -12.02 2.12
CA ASP A 121 4.04 -11.82 1.03
C ASP A 121 3.93 -10.33 0.63
N MET A 122 4.54 -9.42 1.38
CA MET A 122 4.60 -8.00 1.01
C MET A 122 5.56 -7.80 -0.17
N ILE A 123 5.00 -7.50 -1.33
CA ILE A 123 5.78 -7.36 -2.58
C ILE A 123 6.07 -5.90 -2.95
N GLU A 124 5.26 -4.95 -2.46
CA GLU A 124 5.42 -3.53 -2.75
C GLU A 124 5.03 -2.71 -1.51
N LEU A 125 5.76 -1.62 -1.25
CA LEU A 125 5.48 -0.68 -0.16
C LEU A 125 5.41 0.74 -0.71
N TRP A 126 4.29 1.41 -0.47
CA TRP A 126 4.08 2.83 -0.71
C TRP A 126 4.14 3.57 0.62
N ASP A 127 5.15 4.42 0.78
CA ASP A 127 5.40 5.16 2.02
C ASP A 127 6.21 6.42 1.67
N ASP A 128 5.82 7.58 2.20
CA ASP A 128 6.42 8.88 1.92
C ASP A 128 7.85 9.03 2.48
N ARG A 129 8.28 8.10 3.34
CA ARG A 129 9.60 8.05 3.96
C ARG A 129 10.48 6.93 3.43
N CYS A 130 9.97 6.07 2.54
CA CYS A 130 10.75 4.96 2.02
C CYS A 130 11.87 5.43 1.08
N VAL A 131 13.03 4.77 1.17
CA VAL A 131 14.13 4.91 0.22
C VAL A 131 14.41 3.53 -0.37
N GLN A 132 14.17 3.35 -1.66
CA GLN A 132 14.50 2.10 -2.34
C GLN A 132 16.01 1.94 -2.46
N VAL A 133 16.52 0.77 -2.07
CA VAL A 133 17.94 0.41 -2.16
C VAL A 133 18.16 -0.59 -3.29
N ILE A 134 19.26 -0.43 -4.04
CA ILE A 134 19.74 -1.41 -5.01
C ILE A 134 20.13 -2.69 -4.26
N PRO A 135 19.56 -3.86 -4.61
CA PRO A 135 19.78 -5.11 -3.88
C PRO A 135 21.26 -5.39 -3.59
N ASN A 136 21.56 -5.76 -2.35
CA ASN A 136 22.90 -6.12 -1.87
C ASN A 136 23.98 -5.03 -1.95
N THR A 137 23.62 -3.76 -2.17
CA THR A 137 24.62 -2.67 -2.25
C THR A 137 24.52 -1.65 -1.11
N GLY A 138 23.36 -1.51 -0.48
CA GLY A 138 23.08 -0.41 0.46
C GLY A 138 22.90 0.96 -0.19
N ASN A 139 23.12 1.08 -1.51
CA ASN A 139 22.98 2.34 -2.24
C ASN A 139 21.53 2.59 -2.65
N PRO A 140 21.02 3.83 -2.56
CA PRO A 140 19.68 4.14 -3.01
C PRO A 140 19.58 4.06 -4.54
N VAL A 141 18.40 3.69 -5.07
CA VAL A 141 18.14 3.66 -6.53
C VAL A 141 18.16 5.06 -7.15
N GLY A 142 17.91 6.10 -6.35
CA GLY A 142 17.94 7.50 -6.78
C GLY A 142 18.40 8.43 -5.66
N PRO A 143 18.42 9.76 -5.89
CA PRO A 143 18.70 10.72 -4.83
C PRO A 143 17.65 10.56 -3.71
N ALA A 144 18.11 10.36 -2.48
CA ALA A 144 17.22 10.32 -1.33
C ALA A 144 16.60 11.71 -1.14
N SER A 145 15.33 11.86 -1.49
CA SER A 145 14.57 13.07 -1.15
C SER A 145 14.32 13.06 0.34
N ASP A 146 14.69 14.13 1.04
CA ASP A 146 14.30 14.36 2.43
C ASP A 146 13.20 15.45 2.46
N PRO A 147 11.91 15.07 2.32
CA PRO A 147 10.82 16.04 2.28
C PRO A 147 10.60 16.76 3.62
N TYR A 148 11.23 16.29 4.71
CA TYR A 148 10.98 16.77 6.07
C TYR A 148 12.12 17.60 6.66
N ARG A 149 13.35 17.46 6.19
CA ARG A 149 14.54 18.13 6.78
C ARG A 149 14.77 19.57 6.32
N ASN A 150 14.12 20.02 5.25
CA ASN A 150 14.34 21.36 4.66
C ASN A 150 13.30 22.42 5.07
N LYS A 151 12.60 22.25 6.20
CA LYS A 151 11.67 23.25 6.74
C LYS A 151 12.15 23.77 8.10
N SER A 152 13.29 24.47 8.08
CA SER A 152 13.75 25.34 9.18
C SER A 152 13.70 26.78 8.73
#